data_AF-A0A644X421-F1
#
_entry.id   AF-A0A644X421-F1
#
_cell.length_a   1.000
_cell.length_b   1.000
_cell.length_c   1.000
_cell.angle_alpha   90.00
_cell.angle_beta   90.00
_cell.angle_gamma   90.00
#
_symmetry.space_group_name_H-M   'P 1'
#
loop_
_entity.id
_entity.type
_entity.pdbx_description
1 polymer ?
#
loop_
_entity_poly.entity_id
_entity_poly.type
_entity_poly.pdbx_seq_one_letter_code
_entity_poly.pdbx_strand_id
1 'polypeptide(L)'
;MVYYEEYCKKSLREKIQYWDTIFPNESENCNEKELLELLKSVILSEEEKIFCKMRALQEMISLTLIEKIKERKTISFLIDDLEDIDDNMLECFRLKQLSLFYMKEKNEIKKIIGEKAQDKNEVVKAEANYQLALISLFDSNDLFDKKDYIQSITETQGLFEIVIKTEENRVDAELLSLICEYIKSSLVSNLSEATLLYEKINSYLWEIMLLQLDDEANPIYINIGRSIAKIHLLLIKNPDEWIDYKKEFNRLCADFYELTNLSYKNNNFYGDLISRIQGKLHKEVIEPVFKYNFKATLSKINVILGRNDINETERSFLSYLREIIESEDVKRIDIEREALRQNFPMLTEDDIEMTKKSIAQSNVSGAIYRLLEAIERYSPDRLLSDIIWACIILQRNFHYKNVSEDERNDFIRDLLLAKGYSVKDQTRQGTSKRGKASGEVDILIEEKNIPYAIIEALNLASLNASYLDVHIDKIFKYDTLGYDCNFIISYVTIKDFNDFWNKYKLHIQAHKYLYQLCEYDESINDEFCFSDIKVALTKHNRNGKIMLLYHICVKMQD
;
A
#
# COMPACT_ATOMS: atom_id res chain seq x y z
N MET A 1 6.86 34.27 10.18
CA MET A 1 5.43 33.93 10.19
C MET A 1 4.64 35.18 10.00
N VAL A 2 3.73 35.19 9.03
CA VAL A 2 2.73 36.26 8.88
C VAL A 2 1.76 36.18 10.06
N TYR A 3 1.59 37.28 10.80
CA TYR A 3 0.55 37.36 11.84
C TYR A 3 -0.84 37.30 11.19
N TYR A 4 -1.83 36.75 11.91
CA TYR A 4 -3.20 36.62 11.37
C TYR A 4 -3.74 37.96 10.80
N GLU A 5 -3.46 39.09 11.46
CA GLU A 5 -3.84 40.43 11.00
C GLU A 5 -3.22 40.82 9.64
N GLU A 6 -2.00 40.37 9.36
CA GLU A 6 -1.34 40.59 8.08
C GLU A 6 -1.82 39.62 7.01
N TYR A 7 -2.15 38.39 7.41
CA TYR A 7 -2.74 37.39 6.53
C TYR A 7 -4.13 37.83 6.03
N CYS A 8 -4.96 38.42 6.90
CA CYS A 8 -6.28 38.94 6.54
C CYS A 8 -6.24 40.05 5.48
N LYS A 9 -5.13 40.80 5.37
CA LYS A 9 -4.96 41.87 4.37
C LYS A 9 -4.66 41.34 2.96
N LYS A 10 -4.32 40.05 2.82
CA LYS A 10 -3.99 39.43 1.54
C LYS A 10 -5.25 39.19 0.69
N SER A 11 -5.12 39.39 -0.62
CA SER A 11 -6.11 38.94 -1.59
C SER A 11 -6.19 37.41 -1.64
N LEU A 12 -7.28 36.84 -2.18
CA LEU A 12 -7.44 35.39 -2.30
C LEU A 12 -6.28 34.73 -3.07
N ARG A 13 -5.79 35.37 -4.14
CA ARG A 13 -4.64 34.88 -4.91
C ARG A 13 -3.37 34.81 -4.06
N GLU A 14 -3.13 35.84 -3.25
CA GLU A 14 -1.98 35.88 -2.33
C GLU A 14 -2.12 34.88 -1.19
N LYS A 15 -3.35 34.61 -0.72
CA LYS A 15 -3.63 33.55 0.27
C LYS A 15 -3.37 32.16 -0.30
N ILE A 16 -3.80 31.88 -1.54
CA ILE A 16 -3.49 30.61 -2.23
C ILE A 16 -1.98 30.44 -2.36
N GLN A 17 -1.28 31.44 -2.90
CA GLN A 17 0.18 31.41 -3.01
C GLN A 17 0.85 31.23 -1.63
N TYR A 18 0.32 31.88 -0.59
CA TYR A 18 0.81 31.71 0.75
C TYR A 18 0.77 30.25 1.19
N TRP A 19 -0.39 29.59 1.09
CA TRP A 19 -0.53 28.19 1.50
C TRP A 19 0.24 27.19 0.64
N ASP A 20 0.39 27.46 -0.65
CA ASP A 20 1.04 26.52 -1.57
C ASP A 20 2.56 26.63 -1.55
N THR A 21 3.12 27.82 -1.29
CA THR A 21 4.56 28.07 -1.48
C THR A 21 5.27 28.70 -0.28
N ILE A 22 4.57 29.52 0.52
CA ILE A 22 5.21 30.34 1.56
C ILE A 22 5.10 29.65 2.92
N PHE A 23 3.90 29.20 3.29
CA PHE A 23 3.60 28.58 4.58
C PHE A 23 4.46 27.33 4.85
N PRO A 24 4.66 26.39 3.89
CA PRO A 24 5.52 25.23 4.14
C PRO A 24 6.92 25.62 4.59
N ASN A 25 7.52 26.63 3.94
CA ASN A 25 8.85 27.14 4.27
C ASN A 25 8.89 27.94 5.58
N GLU A 26 7.89 28.78 5.85
CA GLU A 26 7.82 29.55 7.10
C GLU A 26 7.59 28.65 8.32
N SER A 27 6.76 27.60 8.16
CA SER A 27 6.33 26.73 9.25
C SER A 27 7.47 25.97 9.92
N GLU A 28 8.57 25.70 9.20
CA GLU A 28 9.73 25.00 9.76
C GLU A 28 10.39 25.78 10.91
N ASN A 29 10.41 27.10 10.81
CA ASN A 29 11.13 27.99 11.73
C ASN A 29 10.23 28.57 12.84
N CYS A 30 8.93 28.28 12.79
CA CYS A 30 7.96 28.76 13.76
C CYS A 30 7.84 27.82 14.96
N ASN A 31 7.52 28.40 16.11
CA ASN A 31 7.20 27.61 17.30
C ASN A 31 5.75 27.11 17.24
N GLU A 32 5.47 26.02 17.98
CA GLU A 32 4.16 25.36 17.99
C GLU A 32 3.00 26.32 18.33
N LYS A 33 3.24 27.29 19.22
CA LYS A 33 2.20 28.23 19.67
C LYS A 33 1.78 29.17 18.55
N GLU A 34 2.75 29.76 17.85
CA GLU A 34 2.50 30.65 16.71
C GLU A 34 1.80 29.91 15.56
N LEU A 35 2.23 28.67 15.29
CA LEU A 35 1.59 27.80 14.29
C LEU A 35 0.12 27.56 14.61
N LEU A 36 -0.17 27.11 15.83
CA LEU A 36 -1.54 26.88 16.27
C LEU A 36 -2.37 28.16 16.25
N GLU A 37 -1.83 29.27 16.73
CA GLU A 37 -2.55 30.54 16.78
C GLU A 37 -2.99 30.99 15.38
N LEU A 38 -2.09 30.97 14.39
CA LEU A 38 -2.44 31.30 13.01
C LEU A 38 -3.46 30.31 12.45
N LEU A 39 -3.19 29.01 12.55
CA LEU A 39 -4.02 27.98 11.92
C LEU A 39 -5.44 27.99 12.51
N LYS A 40 -5.58 28.03 13.84
CA LYS A 40 -6.87 28.15 14.51
C LYS A 40 -7.60 29.42 14.09
N SER A 41 -6.91 30.56 14.05
CA SER A 41 -7.51 31.84 13.64
C SER A 41 -8.05 31.81 12.21
N VAL A 42 -7.34 31.17 11.28
CA VAL A 42 -7.79 31.03 9.89
C VAL A 42 -9.00 30.10 9.79
N ILE A 43 -8.96 28.96 10.48
CA ILE A 43 -10.03 27.95 10.40
C ILE A 43 -11.32 28.48 11.02
N LEU A 44 -11.24 29.13 12.18
CA LEU A 44 -12.39 29.65 12.93
C LEU A 44 -12.94 30.98 12.39
N SER A 45 -12.26 31.62 11.43
CA SER A 45 -12.68 32.91 10.88
C SER A 45 -13.99 32.82 10.10
N GLU A 46 -15.03 33.56 10.50
CA GLU A 46 -16.29 33.63 9.73
C GLU A 46 -16.11 34.26 8.33
N GLU A 47 -15.17 35.19 8.18
CA GLU A 47 -14.95 35.93 6.92
C GLU A 47 -14.10 35.16 5.90
N GLU A 48 -13.38 34.12 6.33
CA GLU A 48 -12.45 33.39 5.48
C GLU A 48 -13.13 32.41 4.52
N LYS A 49 -12.55 32.24 3.33
CA LYS A 49 -13.04 31.29 2.32
C LYS A 49 -12.76 29.84 2.73
N ILE A 50 -13.73 28.98 2.42
CA ILE A 50 -13.70 27.53 2.69
C ILE A 50 -12.39 26.86 2.25
N PHE A 51 -11.89 27.20 1.06
CA PHE A 51 -10.62 26.70 0.56
C PHE A 51 -9.46 26.95 1.53
N CYS A 52 -9.35 28.19 2.05
CA CYS A 52 -8.28 28.55 2.97
C CYS A 52 -8.46 27.88 4.35
N LYS A 53 -9.70 27.71 4.81
CA LYS A 53 -9.99 26.98 6.06
C LYS A 53 -9.59 25.51 5.94
N MET A 54 -10.02 24.83 4.87
CA MET A 54 -9.65 23.45 4.61
C MET A 54 -8.14 23.30 4.48
N ARG A 55 -7.47 24.24 3.80
CA ARG A 55 -6.01 24.23 3.65
C ARG A 55 -5.28 24.43 4.97
N ALA A 56 -5.74 25.35 5.81
CA ALA A 56 -5.17 25.55 7.15
C ALA A 56 -5.40 24.32 8.04
N LEU A 57 -6.60 23.73 8.04
CA LEU A 57 -6.87 22.50 8.78
C LEU A 57 -5.96 21.37 8.29
N GLN A 58 -5.82 21.23 6.97
CA GLN A 58 -4.93 20.27 6.35
C GLN A 58 -3.47 20.46 6.81
N GLU A 59 -2.94 21.69 6.81
CA GLU A 59 -1.58 21.96 7.31
C GLU A 59 -1.44 21.67 8.82
N MET A 60 -2.48 21.91 9.62
CA MET A 60 -2.47 21.53 11.04
C MET A 60 -2.31 20.01 11.20
N ILE A 61 -3.03 19.20 10.43
CA ILE A 61 -2.88 17.74 10.43
C ILE A 61 -1.48 17.35 9.99
N SER A 62 -0.96 17.95 8.92
CA SER A 62 0.41 17.73 8.44
C SER A 62 1.45 17.96 9.53
N LEU A 63 1.38 19.13 10.16
CA LEU A 63 2.28 19.51 11.24
C LEU A 63 2.14 18.59 12.46
N THR A 64 0.97 17.98 12.63
CA THR A 64 0.72 16.99 13.67
C THR A 64 1.37 15.65 13.34
N LEU A 65 1.19 15.14 12.13
CA LEU A 65 1.78 13.88 11.65
C LEU A 65 3.31 13.91 11.65
N ILE A 66 3.91 15.09 11.48
CA ILE A 66 5.36 15.27 11.61
C ILE A 66 5.79 15.65 13.03
N GLU A 67 4.90 15.63 14.03
CA GLU A 67 5.19 16.00 15.43
C GLU A 67 5.70 17.44 15.65
N LYS A 68 5.40 18.39 14.73
CA LYS A 68 5.61 19.83 14.95
C LYS A 68 4.53 20.44 15.84
N ILE A 69 3.32 19.92 15.74
CA ILE A 69 2.20 20.20 16.63
C ILE A 69 1.91 18.93 17.42
N LYS A 70 1.73 19.06 18.74
CA LYS A 70 1.38 17.90 19.57
C LYS A 70 0.00 17.38 19.17
N GLU A 71 -0.08 16.09 18.90
CA GLU A 71 -1.34 15.38 18.57
C GLU A 71 -2.51 15.78 19.46
N ARG A 72 -2.32 15.77 20.78
CA ARG A 72 -3.35 16.15 21.76
C ARG A 72 -3.95 17.54 21.51
N LYS A 73 -3.16 18.52 21.03
CA LYS A 73 -3.67 19.87 20.75
C LYS A 73 -4.50 19.92 19.49
N THR A 74 -4.14 19.11 18.48
CA THR A 74 -4.90 18.97 17.24
C THR A 74 -6.20 18.23 17.49
N ILE A 75 -6.14 17.15 18.27
CA ILE A 75 -7.34 16.39 18.67
C ILE A 75 -8.28 17.29 19.48
N SER A 76 -7.78 17.98 20.52
CA SER A 76 -8.58 18.94 21.28
C SER A 76 -9.13 20.07 20.41
N PHE A 77 -8.39 20.56 19.41
CA PHE A 77 -8.93 21.54 18.47
C PHE A 77 -10.05 20.97 17.58
N LEU A 78 -9.87 19.76 17.05
CA LEU A 78 -10.87 19.08 16.23
C LEU A 78 -12.13 18.71 17.03
N ILE A 79 -12.00 18.46 18.32
CA ILE A 79 -13.10 18.07 19.21
C ILE A 79 -13.77 19.30 19.80
N ASP A 80 -13.03 20.09 20.58
CA ASP A 80 -13.55 21.15 21.45
C ASP A 80 -13.74 22.49 20.71
N ASP A 81 -12.77 22.87 19.88
CA ASP A 81 -12.73 24.23 19.32
C ASP A 81 -13.51 24.36 17.99
N LEU A 82 -13.72 23.25 17.29
CA LEU A 82 -14.46 23.18 16.03
C LEU A 82 -15.93 22.78 16.21
N GLU A 83 -16.53 23.00 17.37
CA GLU A 83 -17.97 22.78 17.56
C GLU A 83 -18.80 23.73 16.66
N ASP A 84 -19.93 23.23 16.13
CA ASP A 84 -20.89 24.01 15.33
C ASP A 84 -20.36 24.68 14.04
N ILE A 85 -19.68 23.91 13.19
CA ILE A 85 -19.26 24.39 11.86
C ILE A 85 -20.49 24.61 10.94
N ASP A 86 -20.72 25.86 10.53
CA ASP A 86 -21.77 26.21 9.54
C ASP A 86 -21.49 25.68 8.13
N ASP A 87 -20.21 25.51 7.76
CA ASP A 87 -19.81 25.02 6.44
C ASP A 87 -19.75 23.49 6.38
N ASN A 88 -20.71 22.90 5.67
CA ASN A 88 -20.83 21.46 5.51
C ASN A 88 -19.59 20.79 4.90
N MET A 89 -18.88 21.45 3.98
CA MET A 89 -17.67 20.87 3.38
C MET A 89 -16.51 20.86 4.39
N LEU A 90 -16.38 21.91 5.21
CA LEU A 90 -15.38 21.93 6.28
C LEU A 90 -15.69 20.88 7.34
N GLU A 91 -16.97 20.70 7.67
CA GLU A 91 -17.39 19.68 8.63
C GLU A 91 -17.13 18.26 8.10
N CYS A 92 -17.46 17.98 6.84
CA CYS A 92 -17.11 16.70 6.21
C CYS A 92 -15.59 16.47 6.25
N PHE A 93 -14.80 17.51 5.95
CA PHE A 93 -13.35 17.42 6.00
C PHE A 93 -12.84 17.18 7.43
N ARG A 94 -13.37 17.89 8.43
CA ARG A 94 -13.07 17.67 9.85
C ARG A 94 -13.37 16.23 10.26
N LEU A 95 -14.53 15.68 9.91
CA LEU A 95 -14.91 14.30 10.25
C LEU A 95 -13.93 13.28 9.66
N LYS A 96 -13.51 13.48 8.41
CA LYS A 96 -12.44 12.68 7.77
C LYS A 96 -11.12 12.78 8.51
N GLN A 97 -10.73 13.97 8.98
CA GLN A 97 -9.47 14.13 9.71
C GLN A 97 -9.55 13.60 11.14
N LEU A 98 -10.70 13.71 11.78
CA LEU A 98 -10.93 13.22 13.14
C LEU A 98 -10.82 11.69 13.20
N SER A 99 -11.29 10.97 12.18
CA SER A 99 -11.20 9.51 12.14
C SER A 99 -9.76 8.98 12.10
N LEU A 100 -8.79 9.76 11.60
CA LEU A 100 -7.37 9.41 11.64
C LEU A 100 -6.82 9.27 13.07
N PHE A 101 -7.39 10.00 14.02
CA PHE A 101 -6.99 9.97 15.43
C PHE A 101 -7.85 9.03 16.28
N TYR A 102 -8.73 8.23 15.65
CA TYR A 102 -9.69 7.37 16.34
C TYR A 102 -9.03 6.50 17.43
N MET A 103 -7.88 5.90 17.14
CA MET A 103 -7.21 5.00 18.09
C MET A 103 -6.69 5.70 19.35
N LYS A 104 -6.53 7.02 19.34
CA LYS A 104 -6.07 7.82 20.48
C LYS A 104 -7.21 8.23 21.40
N GLU A 105 -8.35 8.62 20.84
CA GLU A 105 -9.53 9.09 21.61
C GLU A 105 -10.83 8.41 21.15
N LYS A 106 -10.85 7.07 21.17
CA LYS A 106 -11.93 6.22 20.62
C LYS A 106 -13.34 6.68 21.00
N ASN A 107 -13.59 6.83 22.30
CA ASN A 107 -14.94 7.09 22.82
C ASN A 107 -15.50 8.44 22.36
N GLU A 108 -14.66 9.47 22.38
CA GLU A 108 -15.08 10.84 22.10
C GLU A 108 -15.25 11.07 20.61
N ILE A 109 -14.30 10.58 19.80
CA ILE A 109 -14.37 10.61 18.34
C ILE A 109 -15.60 9.84 17.83
N LYS A 110 -15.83 8.63 18.35
CA LYS A 110 -17.00 7.82 17.96
C LYS A 110 -18.31 8.50 18.35
N LYS A 111 -18.35 9.20 19.49
CA LYS A 111 -19.51 9.99 19.92
C LYS A 111 -19.79 11.13 18.94
N ILE A 112 -18.80 11.96 18.61
CA ILE A 112 -18.95 13.10 17.70
C ILE A 112 -19.40 12.65 16.32
N ILE A 113 -18.72 11.65 15.75
CA ILE A 113 -19.10 11.09 14.44
C ILE A 113 -20.52 10.49 14.52
N GLY A 114 -20.86 9.80 15.61
CA GLY A 114 -22.19 9.24 15.83
C GLY A 114 -23.30 10.29 15.92
N GLU A 115 -23.05 11.43 16.55
CA GLU A 115 -23.99 12.58 16.58
C GLU A 115 -24.18 13.16 15.17
N LYS A 116 -23.09 13.31 14.41
CA LYS A 116 -23.12 13.83 13.04
C LYS A 116 -23.69 12.84 12.02
N ALA A 117 -23.71 11.55 12.34
CA ALA A 117 -24.39 10.53 11.54
C ALA A 117 -25.93 10.72 11.51
N GLN A 118 -26.48 11.62 12.33
CA GLN A 118 -27.89 12.03 12.32
C GLN A 118 -28.06 13.53 11.98
N ASP A 119 -27.06 14.14 11.34
CA ASP A 119 -27.12 15.55 10.95
C ASP A 119 -28.26 15.80 9.95
N LYS A 120 -28.80 17.02 9.96
CA LYS A 120 -29.85 17.46 9.03
C LYS A 120 -29.32 17.62 7.62
N ASN A 121 -28.03 17.92 7.47
CA ASN A 121 -27.38 18.02 6.16
C ASN A 121 -27.01 16.62 5.66
N GLU A 122 -27.56 16.22 4.51
CA GLU A 122 -27.34 14.88 3.96
C GLU A 122 -25.88 14.59 3.58
N VAL A 123 -25.08 15.61 3.22
CA VAL A 123 -23.65 15.42 2.88
C VAL A 123 -22.83 15.16 4.13
N VAL A 124 -23.03 15.95 5.20
CA VAL A 124 -22.37 15.74 6.50
C VAL A 124 -22.77 14.40 7.10
N LYS A 125 -24.06 14.08 7.03
CA LYS A 125 -24.61 12.80 7.47
C LYS A 125 -24.00 11.63 6.69
N ALA A 126 -23.90 11.73 5.36
CA ALA A 126 -23.27 10.71 4.53
C ALA A 126 -21.81 10.49 4.94
N GLU A 127 -21.04 11.57 5.10
CA GLU A 127 -19.63 11.46 5.49
C GLU A 127 -19.46 10.89 6.89
N ALA A 128 -20.27 11.34 7.86
CA ALA A 128 -20.24 10.82 9.22
C ALA A 128 -20.59 9.33 9.28
N ASN A 129 -21.65 8.89 8.59
CA ASN A 129 -22.01 7.47 8.50
C ASN A 129 -20.91 6.66 7.83
N TYR A 130 -20.25 7.20 6.80
CA TYR A 130 -19.15 6.54 6.13
C TYR A 130 -17.94 6.34 7.07
N GLN A 131 -17.51 7.39 7.77
CA GLN A 131 -16.41 7.28 8.74
C GLN A 131 -16.75 6.35 9.91
N LEU A 132 -18.00 6.40 10.39
CA LEU A 132 -18.47 5.51 11.45
C LEU A 132 -18.50 4.04 11.01
N ALA A 133 -18.89 3.77 9.75
CA ALA A 133 -18.88 2.43 9.18
C ALA A 133 -17.46 1.88 9.10
N LEU A 134 -16.49 2.68 8.62
CA LEU A 134 -15.08 2.29 8.59
C LEU A 134 -14.57 1.96 10.01
N ILE A 135 -14.78 2.86 10.97
CA ILE A 135 -14.39 2.64 12.37
C ILE A 135 -15.00 1.34 12.92
N SER A 136 -16.29 1.10 12.66
CA SER A 136 -17.00 -0.08 13.12
C SER A 136 -16.48 -1.37 12.47
N LEU A 137 -16.09 -1.31 11.19
CA LEU A 137 -15.47 -2.43 10.48
C LEU A 137 -14.13 -2.83 11.12
N PHE A 138 -13.30 -1.87 11.52
CA PHE A 138 -12.02 -2.15 12.20
C PHE A 138 -12.23 -2.63 13.63
N ASP A 139 -13.10 -1.98 14.40
CA ASP A 139 -13.43 -2.42 15.76
C ASP A 139 -13.94 -3.87 15.78
N SER A 140 -14.65 -4.30 14.73
CA SER A 140 -15.14 -5.67 14.59
C SER A 140 -14.01 -6.71 14.66
N ASN A 141 -12.80 -6.38 14.20
CA ASN A 141 -11.66 -7.31 14.20
C ASN A 141 -11.15 -7.68 15.61
N ASP A 142 -11.47 -6.86 16.60
CA ASP A 142 -11.14 -7.13 18.01
C ASP A 142 -12.14 -8.11 18.65
N LEU A 143 -13.25 -8.44 17.99
CA LEU A 143 -14.25 -9.39 18.48
C LEU A 143 -13.81 -10.84 18.23
N PHE A 144 -13.99 -11.68 19.25
CA PHE A 144 -13.64 -13.11 19.21
C PHE A 144 -14.86 -14.02 19.11
N ASP A 145 -16.02 -13.55 19.55
CA ASP A 145 -17.27 -14.30 19.43
C ASP A 145 -17.89 -14.10 18.04
N LYS A 146 -18.25 -15.22 17.41
CA LYS A 146 -18.80 -15.23 16.04
C LYS A 146 -20.12 -14.47 15.95
N LYS A 147 -21.00 -14.56 16.96
CA LYS A 147 -22.31 -13.91 16.95
C LYS A 147 -22.14 -12.40 17.10
N ASP A 148 -21.28 -11.96 18.01
CA ASP A 148 -20.99 -10.55 18.23
C ASP A 148 -20.33 -9.93 16.98
N TYR A 149 -19.42 -10.66 16.33
CA TYR A 149 -18.81 -10.24 15.06
C TYR A 149 -19.85 -10.08 13.94
N ILE A 150 -20.72 -11.08 13.73
CA ILE A 150 -21.78 -11.02 12.71
C ILE A 150 -22.71 -9.83 12.96
N GLN A 151 -23.07 -9.59 14.23
CA GLN A 151 -23.90 -8.44 14.58
C GLN A 151 -23.20 -7.12 14.23
N SER A 152 -21.92 -6.97 14.61
CA SER A 152 -21.15 -5.75 14.34
C SER A 152 -20.95 -5.49 12.83
N ILE A 153 -20.70 -6.52 12.03
CA ILE A 153 -20.63 -6.41 10.57
C ILE A 153 -22.00 -6.05 9.96
N THR A 154 -23.10 -6.57 10.52
CA THR A 154 -24.45 -6.23 10.05
C THR A 154 -24.78 -4.76 10.33
N GLU A 155 -24.42 -4.26 11.51
CA GLU A 155 -24.58 -2.84 11.86
C GLU A 155 -23.71 -1.96 10.95
N THR A 156 -22.48 -2.39 10.67
CA THR A 156 -21.55 -1.72 9.74
C THR A 156 -22.11 -1.65 8.31
N GLN A 157 -22.67 -2.75 7.80
CA GLN A 157 -23.35 -2.78 6.50
C GLN A 157 -24.48 -1.74 6.44
N GLY A 158 -25.30 -1.67 7.49
CA GLY A 158 -26.41 -0.71 7.58
C GLY A 158 -25.96 0.74 7.52
N LEU A 159 -24.80 1.06 8.10
CA LEU A 159 -24.20 2.40 7.99
C LEU A 159 -23.80 2.73 6.55
N PHE A 160 -23.16 1.81 5.82
CA PHE A 160 -22.84 2.01 4.40
C PHE A 160 -24.10 2.15 3.54
N GLU A 161 -25.17 1.39 3.83
CA GLU A 161 -26.44 1.52 3.11
C GLU A 161 -27.11 2.88 3.30
N ILE A 162 -26.91 3.55 4.44
CA ILE A 162 -27.36 4.93 4.63
C ILE A 162 -26.62 5.86 3.67
N VAL A 163 -25.31 5.68 3.52
CA VAL A 163 -24.46 6.47 2.61
C VAL A 163 -24.88 6.28 1.15
N ILE A 164 -25.09 5.03 0.72
CA ILE A 164 -25.49 4.68 -0.65
C ILE A 164 -26.83 5.33 -1.06
N LYS A 165 -27.73 5.55 -0.09
CA LYS A 165 -29.04 6.18 -0.34
C LYS A 165 -28.97 7.71 -0.47
N THR A 166 -27.82 8.32 -0.22
CA THR A 166 -27.63 9.76 -0.40
C THR A 166 -27.45 10.10 -1.89
N GLU A 167 -27.62 11.37 -2.27
CA GLU A 167 -27.51 11.79 -3.68
C GLU A 167 -26.06 11.70 -4.23
N GLU A 168 -25.06 11.47 -3.38
CA GLU A 168 -23.67 11.30 -3.81
C GLU A 168 -23.38 9.89 -4.33
N ASN A 169 -22.74 9.79 -5.50
CA ASN A 169 -22.34 8.50 -6.08
C ASN A 169 -21.11 7.91 -5.36
N ARG A 170 -21.34 7.29 -4.19
CA ARG A 170 -20.32 6.67 -3.34
C ARG A 170 -20.08 5.20 -3.70
N VAL A 171 -19.36 5.01 -4.80
CA VAL A 171 -18.92 3.69 -5.32
C VAL A 171 -18.12 2.91 -4.27
N ASP A 172 -17.32 3.63 -3.48
CA ASP A 172 -16.56 3.08 -2.35
C ASP A 172 -17.47 2.50 -1.25
N ALA A 173 -18.52 3.22 -0.86
CA ALA A 173 -19.51 2.75 0.12
C ALA A 173 -20.31 1.54 -0.39
N GLU A 174 -20.66 1.53 -1.69
CA GLU A 174 -21.36 0.39 -2.31
C GLU A 174 -20.52 -0.89 -2.28
N LEU A 175 -19.25 -0.79 -2.68
CA LEU A 175 -18.31 -1.91 -2.62
C LEU A 175 -18.16 -2.45 -1.18
N LEU A 176 -17.95 -1.56 -0.20
CA LEU A 176 -17.77 -1.94 1.20
C LEU A 176 -19.04 -2.56 1.81
N SER A 177 -20.22 -2.08 1.43
CA SER A 177 -21.50 -2.65 1.85
C SER A 177 -21.67 -4.09 1.35
N LEU A 178 -21.41 -4.33 0.06
CA LEU A 178 -21.46 -5.68 -0.54
C LEU A 178 -20.50 -6.65 0.16
N ILE A 179 -19.34 -6.15 0.55
CA ILE A 179 -18.34 -6.97 1.22
C ILE A 179 -18.77 -7.30 2.65
N CYS A 180 -19.33 -6.35 3.40
CA CYS A 180 -19.91 -6.65 4.70
C CYS A 180 -21.01 -7.71 4.60
N GLU A 181 -21.86 -7.61 3.57
CA GLU A 181 -22.89 -8.60 3.28
C GLU A 181 -22.29 -9.98 2.96
N TYR A 182 -21.24 -10.01 2.15
CA TYR A 182 -20.52 -11.23 1.81
C TYR A 182 -19.88 -11.90 3.04
N ILE A 183 -19.22 -11.12 3.91
CA ILE A 183 -18.62 -11.59 5.16
C ILE A 183 -19.70 -12.25 6.03
N LYS A 184 -20.86 -11.59 6.18
CA LYS A 184 -22.00 -12.10 6.94
C LYS A 184 -22.51 -13.42 6.37
N SER A 185 -22.82 -13.49 5.07
CA SER A 185 -23.34 -14.71 4.42
C SER A 185 -22.33 -15.86 4.46
N SER A 186 -21.03 -15.55 4.37
CA SER A 186 -19.93 -16.51 4.52
C SER A 186 -19.91 -17.13 5.92
N LEU A 187 -20.06 -16.32 6.96
CA LEU A 187 -20.04 -16.79 8.35
C LEU A 187 -21.31 -17.55 8.75
N VAL A 188 -22.47 -17.22 8.18
CA VAL A 188 -23.74 -17.94 8.40
C VAL A 188 -23.81 -19.22 7.53
N SER A 189 -22.80 -19.50 6.72
CA SER A 189 -22.72 -20.65 5.81
C SER A 189 -23.84 -20.68 4.77
N ASN A 190 -24.34 -19.51 4.35
CA ASN A 190 -25.27 -19.39 3.22
C ASN A 190 -24.48 -19.35 1.91
N LEU A 191 -24.01 -20.53 1.46
CA LEU A 191 -23.13 -20.66 0.30
C LEU A 191 -23.74 -20.05 -0.98
N SER A 192 -25.06 -20.19 -1.18
CA SER A 192 -25.74 -19.68 -2.37
C SER A 192 -25.69 -18.15 -2.47
N GLU A 193 -25.95 -17.46 -1.37
CA GLU A 193 -25.92 -16.01 -1.27
C GLU A 193 -24.48 -15.49 -1.32
N ALA A 194 -23.56 -16.13 -0.60
CA ALA A 194 -22.14 -15.79 -0.63
C ALA A 194 -21.57 -15.88 -2.06
N THR A 195 -21.96 -16.89 -2.84
CA THR A 195 -21.52 -17.04 -4.25
C THR A 195 -22.05 -15.91 -5.13
N LEU A 196 -23.32 -15.54 -4.99
CA LEU A 196 -23.91 -14.45 -5.76
C LEU A 196 -23.26 -13.10 -5.40
N LEU A 197 -23.00 -12.86 -4.11
CA LEU A 197 -22.32 -11.66 -3.64
C LEU A 197 -20.86 -11.61 -4.12
N TYR A 198 -20.16 -12.74 -4.09
CA TYR A 198 -18.82 -12.88 -4.64
C TYR A 198 -18.74 -12.48 -6.12
N GLU A 199 -19.62 -13.03 -6.95
CA GLU A 199 -19.69 -12.69 -8.37
C GLU A 199 -20.00 -11.20 -8.58
N LYS A 200 -20.92 -10.64 -7.78
CA LYS A 200 -21.27 -9.22 -7.84
C LYS A 200 -20.10 -8.31 -7.46
N ILE A 201 -19.39 -8.62 -6.37
CA ILE A 201 -18.22 -7.86 -5.92
C ILE A 201 -17.13 -7.90 -6.99
N ASN A 202 -16.85 -9.07 -7.57
CA ASN A 202 -15.83 -9.22 -8.60
C ASN A 202 -16.16 -8.42 -9.88
N SER A 203 -17.43 -8.45 -10.31
CA SER A 203 -17.89 -7.62 -11.44
C SER A 203 -17.69 -6.13 -11.15
N TYR A 204 -18.01 -5.70 -9.93
CA TYR A 204 -17.92 -4.31 -9.52
C TYR A 204 -16.46 -3.83 -9.40
N LEU A 205 -15.59 -4.64 -8.80
CA LEU A 205 -14.13 -4.39 -8.75
C LEU A 205 -13.54 -4.26 -10.16
N TRP A 206 -13.93 -5.14 -11.07
CA TRP A 206 -13.49 -5.08 -12.46
C TRP A 206 -13.94 -3.80 -13.17
N GLU A 207 -15.20 -3.40 -12.97
CA GLU A 207 -15.73 -2.15 -13.53
C GLU A 207 -15.00 -0.92 -12.99
N ILE A 208 -14.75 -0.87 -11.67
CA ILE A 208 -13.97 0.20 -11.04
C ILE A 208 -12.58 0.28 -11.67
N MET A 209 -11.85 -0.83 -11.71
CA MET A 209 -10.49 -0.88 -12.26
C MET A 209 -10.43 -0.49 -13.75
N LEU A 210 -11.48 -0.77 -14.52
CA LEU A 210 -11.54 -0.47 -15.95
C LEU A 210 -11.89 1.00 -16.22
N LEU A 211 -12.76 1.58 -15.40
CA LEU A 211 -13.27 2.96 -15.57
C LEU A 211 -12.44 4.00 -14.83
N GLN A 212 -11.57 3.59 -13.92
CA GLN A 212 -10.74 4.51 -13.15
C GLN A 212 -9.69 5.20 -14.04
N LEU A 213 -9.56 6.52 -13.84
CA LEU A 213 -8.58 7.36 -14.54
C LEU A 213 -7.20 7.34 -13.89
N ASP A 214 -7.11 6.88 -12.64
CA ASP A 214 -5.93 6.88 -11.79
C ASP A 214 -5.47 5.44 -11.51
N ASP A 215 -4.33 5.07 -12.09
CA ASP A 215 -3.80 3.70 -12.03
C ASP A 215 -3.14 3.36 -10.67
N GLU A 216 -2.98 4.33 -9.76
CA GLU A 216 -2.30 4.12 -8.46
C GLU A 216 -3.13 3.26 -7.49
N ALA A 217 -4.46 3.25 -7.64
CA ALA A 217 -5.36 2.47 -6.79
C ALA A 217 -5.52 1.00 -7.20
N ASN A 218 -5.18 0.67 -8.46
CA ASN A 218 -5.44 -0.65 -9.03
C ASN A 218 -4.82 -1.81 -8.23
N PRO A 219 -3.59 -1.72 -7.67
CA PRO A 219 -3.06 -2.79 -6.82
C PRO A 219 -3.89 -3.08 -5.58
N ILE A 220 -4.53 -2.06 -4.99
CA ILE A 220 -5.36 -2.21 -3.79
C ILE A 220 -6.67 -2.91 -4.14
N TYR A 221 -7.34 -2.54 -5.25
CA TYR A 221 -8.53 -3.24 -5.74
C TYR A 221 -8.23 -4.71 -6.11
N ILE A 222 -7.05 -4.98 -6.69
CA ILE A 222 -6.59 -6.35 -6.92
C ILE A 222 -6.47 -7.10 -5.59
N ASN A 223 -5.83 -6.51 -4.58
CA ASN A 223 -5.66 -7.17 -3.28
C ASN A 223 -7.01 -7.46 -2.58
N ILE A 224 -7.96 -6.53 -2.64
CA ILE A 224 -9.34 -6.73 -2.15
C ILE A 224 -9.97 -7.93 -2.84
N GLY A 225 -9.96 -7.98 -4.18
CA GLY A 225 -10.51 -9.08 -4.97
C GLY A 225 -9.86 -10.42 -4.62
N ARG A 226 -8.54 -10.44 -4.51
CA ARG A 226 -7.78 -11.63 -4.11
C ARG A 226 -8.15 -12.12 -2.72
N SER A 227 -8.23 -11.21 -1.73
CA SER A 227 -8.60 -11.56 -0.36
C SER A 227 -10.01 -12.17 -0.30
N ILE A 228 -10.98 -11.58 -1.01
CA ILE A 228 -12.36 -12.08 -1.07
C ILE A 228 -12.44 -13.44 -1.74
N ALA A 229 -11.74 -13.62 -2.84
CA ALA A 229 -11.67 -14.88 -3.54
C ALA A 229 -11.01 -16.00 -2.73
N LYS A 230 -9.91 -15.72 -2.01
CA LYS A 230 -9.31 -16.67 -1.06
C LYS A 230 -10.35 -17.13 -0.04
N ILE A 231 -11.11 -16.19 0.53
CA ILE A 231 -12.21 -16.50 1.46
C ILE A 231 -13.26 -17.38 0.76
N HIS A 232 -13.63 -17.05 -0.48
CA HIS A 232 -14.65 -17.77 -1.24
C HIS A 232 -14.27 -19.22 -1.55
N LEU A 233 -13.03 -19.41 -2.00
CA LEU A 233 -12.47 -20.73 -2.31
C LEU A 233 -12.45 -21.65 -1.10
N LEU A 234 -12.10 -21.10 0.07
CA LEU A 234 -12.11 -21.84 1.34
C LEU A 234 -13.53 -22.28 1.70
N LEU A 235 -14.52 -21.40 1.56
CA LEU A 235 -15.93 -21.72 1.79
C LEU A 235 -16.43 -22.84 0.87
N ILE A 236 -15.99 -22.88 -0.38
CA ILE A 236 -16.41 -23.93 -1.35
C ILE A 236 -15.69 -25.27 -1.08
N LYS A 237 -14.39 -25.24 -0.74
CA LYS A 237 -13.59 -26.47 -0.63
C LYS A 237 -13.78 -27.24 0.68
N ASN A 238 -13.84 -26.56 1.83
CA ASN A 238 -14.13 -27.14 3.15
C ASN A 238 -14.39 -26.03 4.21
N PRO A 239 -15.65 -25.68 4.52
CA PRO A 239 -15.97 -24.65 5.51
C PRO A 239 -15.42 -24.95 6.91
N ASP A 240 -15.33 -26.23 7.28
CA ASP A 240 -14.96 -26.70 8.62
C ASP A 240 -13.43 -26.72 8.86
N GLU A 241 -12.61 -26.61 7.80
CA GLU A 241 -11.14 -26.55 7.88
C GLU A 241 -10.60 -25.11 7.92
N TRP A 242 -11.50 -24.13 8.04
CA TRP A 242 -11.16 -22.71 8.01
C TRP A 242 -10.58 -22.24 9.37
N ILE A 243 -9.27 -22.48 9.57
CA ILE A 243 -8.62 -22.24 10.87
C ILE A 243 -8.31 -20.75 11.11
N ASP A 244 -8.17 -19.92 10.05
CA ASP A 244 -7.71 -18.53 10.18
C ASP A 244 -8.48 -17.51 9.32
N TYR A 245 -9.81 -17.52 9.41
CA TYR A 245 -10.68 -16.50 8.79
C TYR A 245 -10.32 -15.07 9.21
N LYS A 246 -9.88 -14.93 10.47
CA LYS A 246 -9.51 -13.63 11.05
C LYS A 246 -8.37 -12.98 10.28
N LYS A 247 -7.34 -13.74 9.90
CA LYS A 247 -6.21 -13.20 9.12
C LYS A 247 -6.63 -12.69 7.75
N GLU A 248 -7.45 -13.44 7.01
CA GLU A 248 -7.89 -13.02 5.67
C GLU A 248 -8.87 -11.82 5.75
N PHE A 249 -9.75 -11.78 6.74
CA PHE A 249 -10.59 -10.58 6.97
C PHE A 249 -9.77 -9.38 7.42
N ASN A 250 -8.75 -9.56 8.27
CA ASN A 250 -7.85 -8.46 8.66
C ASN A 250 -7.10 -7.89 7.45
N ARG A 251 -6.65 -8.75 6.54
CA ARG A 251 -6.01 -8.33 5.28
C ARG A 251 -6.97 -7.53 4.42
N LEU A 252 -8.18 -8.04 4.24
CA LEU A 252 -9.25 -7.36 3.53
C LEU A 252 -9.57 -5.99 4.13
N CYS A 253 -9.70 -5.89 5.46
CA CYS A 253 -9.89 -4.62 6.16
C CYS A 253 -8.69 -3.67 5.96
N ALA A 254 -7.45 -4.17 5.99
CA ALA A 254 -6.27 -3.36 5.74
C ALA A 254 -6.25 -2.81 4.31
N ASP A 255 -6.56 -3.63 3.31
CA ASP A 255 -6.65 -3.21 1.91
C ASP A 255 -7.72 -2.10 1.74
N PHE A 256 -8.85 -2.17 2.45
CA PHE A 256 -9.85 -1.08 2.47
C PHE A 256 -9.35 0.20 3.14
N TYR A 257 -8.58 0.10 4.23
CA TYR A 257 -7.98 1.28 4.84
C TYR A 257 -7.04 1.96 3.86
N GLU A 258 -6.21 1.18 3.16
CA GLU A 258 -5.32 1.69 2.14
C GLU A 258 -6.08 2.42 1.03
N LEU A 259 -7.24 1.91 0.62
CA LEU A 259 -8.11 2.56 -0.36
C LEU A 259 -8.60 3.92 0.13
N THR A 260 -9.02 4.03 1.39
CA THR A 260 -9.38 5.34 1.97
C THR A 260 -8.18 6.27 2.05
N ASN A 261 -6.99 5.72 2.30
CA ASN A 261 -5.75 6.48 2.36
C ASN A 261 -5.20 6.93 1.00
N LEU A 262 -5.55 6.28 -0.09
CA LEU A 262 -5.19 6.73 -1.44
C LEU A 262 -5.72 8.14 -1.73
N SER A 263 -6.95 8.44 -1.28
CA SER A 263 -7.52 9.78 -1.41
C SER A 263 -6.64 10.86 -0.76
N TYR A 264 -5.87 10.48 0.26
CA TYR A 264 -4.90 11.34 0.91
C TYR A 264 -3.55 11.34 0.17
N LYS A 265 -3.04 10.16 -0.24
CA LYS A 265 -1.74 10.00 -0.94
C LYS A 265 -1.69 10.74 -2.29
N ASN A 266 -2.79 10.79 -3.04
CA ASN A 266 -2.84 11.40 -4.39
C ASN A 266 -3.02 12.93 -4.35
N ASN A 267 -2.97 13.53 -3.16
CA ASN A 267 -2.89 14.97 -3.00
C ASN A 267 -1.41 15.37 -3.07
N ASN A 268 -1.05 16.35 -3.93
CA ASN A 268 0.31 16.93 -4.01
C ASN A 268 0.92 17.23 -2.62
N PHE A 269 0.05 17.53 -1.66
CA PHE A 269 0.36 17.70 -0.24
C PHE A 269 1.01 16.49 0.47
N TYR A 270 0.63 15.24 0.18
CA TYR A 270 1.24 14.06 0.82
C TYR A 270 2.67 13.84 0.32
N GLY A 271 2.98 14.21 -0.93
CA GLY A 271 4.36 14.26 -1.41
C GLY A 271 5.23 15.23 -0.60
N ASP A 272 4.71 16.43 -0.31
CA ASP A 272 5.37 17.43 0.54
C ASP A 272 5.41 17.02 2.03
N LEU A 273 4.43 16.26 2.50
CA LEU A 273 4.44 15.68 3.84
C LEU A 273 5.51 14.58 3.95
N ILE A 274 5.60 13.68 2.97
CA ILE A 274 6.62 12.63 2.91
C ILE A 274 8.01 13.27 2.88
N SER A 275 8.23 14.33 2.11
CA SER A 275 9.51 15.04 2.08
C SER A 275 9.82 15.75 3.42
N ARG A 276 8.81 16.34 4.08
CA ARG A 276 8.95 16.94 5.43
C ARG A 276 9.21 15.90 6.52
N ILE A 277 8.52 14.75 6.49
CA ILE A 277 8.76 13.60 7.39
C ILE A 277 10.16 13.06 7.15
N GLN A 278 10.59 12.89 5.90
CA GLN A 278 11.95 12.49 5.57
C GLN A 278 12.98 13.50 6.11
N GLY A 279 12.73 14.80 5.97
CA GLY A 279 13.57 15.87 6.53
C GLY A 279 13.65 15.85 8.06
N LYS A 280 12.56 15.50 8.75
CA LYS A 280 12.54 15.32 10.20
C LYS A 280 13.17 14.03 10.67
N LEU A 281 12.92 12.92 9.99
CA LEU A 281 13.61 11.66 10.21
C LEU A 281 15.13 11.88 10.09
N HIS A 282 15.54 12.69 9.12
CA HIS A 282 16.92 13.13 8.95
C HIS A 282 17.44 13.90 10.16
N LYS A 283 16.75 14.98 10.58
CA LYS A 283 17.19 15.87 11.68
C LYS A 283 17.06 15.29 13.09
N GLU A 284 15.98 14.57 13.37
CA GLU A 284 15.61 14.13 14.72
C GLU A 284 16.03 12.69 15.00
N VAL A 285 16.44 11.93 13.97
CA VAL A 285 16.92 10.57 14.14
C VAL A 285 18.28 10.30 13.50
N ILE A 286 18.47 10.63 12.21
CA ILE A 286 19.73 10.32 11.51
C ILE A 286 20.88 11.19 12.03
N GLU A 287 20.70 12.50 12.16
CA GLU A 287 21.71 13.44 12.68
C GLU A 287 22.16 13.10 14.12
N PRO A 288 21.25 12.82 15.08
CA PRO A 288 21.62 12.34 16.41
C PRO A 288 22.45 11.07 16.38
N VAL A 289 22.07 10.09 15.55
CA VAL A 289 22.86 8.85 15.37
C VAL A 289 24.26 9.18 14.89
N PHE A 290 24.40 10.07 13.90
CA PHE A 290 25.71 10.47 13.39
C PHE A 290 26.56 11.13 14.46
N LYS A 291 25.98 12.06 15.21
CA LYS A 291 26.65 12.75 16.31
C LYS A 291 27.17 11.80 17.38
N TYR A 292 26.35 10.87 17.88
CA TYR A 292 26.75 9.97 18.95
C TYR A 292 27.74 8.88 18.50
N ASN A 293 27.61 8.37 17.27
CA ASN A 293 28.47 7.29 16.77
C ASN A 293 29.79 7.78 16.16
N PHE A 294 29.84 8.99 15.60
CA PHE A 294 31.04 9.54 14.94
C PHE A 294 31.75 10.61 15.76
N LYS A 295 31.34 10.85 17.02
CA LYS A 295 32.00 11.81 17.92
C LYS A 295 33.51 11.58 18.05
N ALA A 296 33.93 10.32 18.13
CA ALA A 296 35.33 9.93 18.24
C ALA A 296 36.13 10.07 16.92
N THR A 297 35.45 10.38 15.81
CA THR A 297 36.01 10.41 14.45
C THR A 297 36.21 11.83 13.91
N LEU A 298 35.82 12.86 14.67
CA LEU A 298 35.91 14.29 14.28
C LEU A 298 37.30 14.71 13.81
N SER A 299 38.35 14.25 14.50
CA SER A 299 39.75 14.53 14.13
C SER A 299 40.14 13.94 12.77
N LYS A 300 39.60 12.77 12.40
CA LYS A 300 39.83 12.13 11.10
C LYS A 300 39.07 12.85 9.98
N ILE A 301 37.84 13.29 10.26
CA ILE A 301 37.03 14.09 9.33
C ILE A 301 37.78 15.39 8.97
N ASN A 302 38.34 16.09 9.97
CA ASN A 302 39.12 17.32 9.75
C ASN A 302 40.38 17.10 8.91
N VAL A 303 41.09 15.97 9.10
CA VAL A 303 42.27 15.63 8.28
C VAL A 303 41.88 15.37 6.82
N ILE A 304 40.74 14.72 6.57
CA ILE A 304 40.28 14.40 5.22
C ILE A 304 39.80 15.67 4.49
N LEU A 305 39.09 16.57 5.19
CA LEU A 305 38.67 17.86 4.64
C LEU A 305 39.85 18.78 4.27
N GLY A 306 41.02 18.60 4.88
CA GLY A 306 42.24 19.36 4.60
C GLY A 306 43.04 18.88 3.38
N ARG A 307 42.62 17.81 2.70
CA ARG A 307 43.32 17.29 1.52
C ARG A 307 42.84 17.98 0.23
N ASN A 308 43.70 18.03 -0.78
CA ASN A 308 43.44 18.68 -2.07
C ASN A 308 42.83 17.72 -3.12
N ASP A 309 42.71 16.44 -2.81
CA ASP A 309 42.28 15.35 -3.71
C ASP A 309 40.84 14.89 -3.49
N ILE A 310 40.11 15.50 -2.55
CA ILE A 310 38.72 15.16 -2.23
C ILE A 310 37.74 15.79 -3.22
N ASN A 311 36.75 15.01 -3.68
CA ASN A 311 35.72 15.52 -4.56
C ASN A 311 34.69 16.38 -3.81
N GLU A 312 33.94 17.19 -4.56
CA GLU A 312 33.03 18.19 -3.99
C GLU A 312 31.89 17.57 -3.17
N THR A 313 31.38 16.41 -3.61
CA THR A 313 30.32 15.66 -2.92
C THR A 313 30.78 15.13 -1.57
N GLU A 314 31.97 14.52 -1.52
CA GLU A 314 32.59 14.01 -0.28
C GLU A 314 32.95 15.16 0.67
N ARG A 315 33.47 16.27 0.13
CA ARG A 315 33.75 17.48 0.91
C ARG A 315 32.48 18.05 1.54
N SER A 316 31.38 18.08 0.80
CA SER A 316 30.08 18.54 1.27
C SER A 316 29.55 17.65 2.40
N PHE A 317 29.55 16.33 2.21
CA PHE A 317 29.05 15.39 3.22
C PHE A 317 29.90 15.39 4.50
N LEU A 318 31.23 15.43 4.39
CA LEU A 318 32.11 15.47 5.56
C LEU A 318 32.03 16.80 6.33
N SER A 319 31.80 17.91 5.64
CA SER A 319 31.56 19.22 6.27
C SER A 319 30.25 19.20 7.05
N TYR A 320 29.18 18.66 6.44
CA TYR A 320 27.89 18.45 7.07
C TYR A 320 27.98 17.54 8.31
N LEU A 321 28.66 16.39 8.19
CA LEU A 321 28.86 15.46 9.30
C LEU A 321 29.64 16.08 10.46
N ARG A 322 30.65 16.92 10.16
CA ARG A 322 31.41 17.66 11.17
C ARG A 322 30.52 18.62 11.96
N GLU A 323 29.70 19.41 11.27
CA GLU A 323 28.78 20.37 11.89
C GLU A 323 27.78 19.67 12.82
N ILE A 324 27.24 18.52 12.41
CA ILE A 324 26.34 17.70 13.24
C ILE A 324 27.03 17.23 14.52
N ILE A 325 28.26 16.70 14.41
CA ILE A 325 29.02 16.17 15.55
C ILE A 325 29.33 17.26 16.59
N GLU A 326 29.53 18.50 16.14
CA GLU A 326 29.89 19.64 16.99
C GLU A 326 28.68 20.33 17.67
N SER A 327 27.44 20.05 17.25
CA SER A 327 26.21 20.62 17.85
C SER A 327 25.98 20.18 19.32
N GLU A 328 25.06 20.80 20.10
CA GLU A 328 24.84 20.47 21.54
C GLU A 328 23.49 19.77 21.89
N ASP A 329 22.42 19.84 21.08
CA ASP A 329 21.06 19.40 21.48
C ASP A 329 20.57 18.08 20.84
N VAL A 330 20.18 17.03 21.61
CA VAL A 330 19.16 16.00 21.20
C VAL A 330 18.55 15.21 22.40
N LYS A 331 17.23 14.91 22.37
CA LYS A 331 16.45 14.06 23.31
C LYS A 331 16.31 12.58 22.88
N ARG A 332 15.88 11.70 23.81
CA ARG A 332 15.70 10.23 23.65
C ARG A 332 14.35 9.87 22.99
N ILE A 333 14.31 8.82 22.17
CA ILE A 333 13.16 8.37 21.34
C ILE A 333 12.37 7.23 22.03
N ASP A 334 11.03 7.24 21.96
CA ASP A 334 10.14 6.13 22.40
C ASP A 334 9.07 5.84 21.32
N ILE A 335 8.82 4.57 20.99
CA ILE A 335 7.87 4.15 19.91
C ILE A 335 6.83 3.15 20.45
N GLU A 336 5.54 3.47 20.31
CA GLU A 336 4.40 2.66 20.78
C GLU A 336 4.15 1.39 19.92
N ARG A 337 3.76 0.26 20.54
CA ARG A 337 3.66 -1.08 19.90
C ARG A 337 2.37 -1.22 19.08
N GLU A 338 1.23 -0.84 19.65
CA GLU A 338 -0.07 -0.80 18.97
C GLU A 338 -0.03 0.07 17.70
N ALA A 339 0.67 1.21 17.73
CA ALA A 339 0.77 2.12 16.59
C ALA A 339 1.50 1.49 15.39
N LEU A 340 2.56 0.71 15.60
CA LEU A 340 3.26 0.04 14.51
C LEU A 340 2.43 -1.10 13.89
N ARG A 341 1.71 -1.87 14.72
CA ARG A 341 0.81 -2.93 14.21
C ARG A 341 -0.38 -2.39 13.42
N GLN A 342 -0.95 -1.29 13.88
CA GLN A 342 -2.12 -0.68 13.23
C GLN A 342 -1.76 -0.03 11.89
N ASN A 343 -0.61 0.65 11.84
CA ASN A 343 -0.18 1.36 10.62
C ASN A 343 0.55 0.45 9.62
N PHE A 344 1.14 -0.66 10.07
CA PHE A 344 1.98 -1.53 9.25
C PHE A 344 1.71 -3.03 9.54
N PRO A 345 0.54 -3.56 9.13
CA PRO A 345 0.10 -4.93 9.45
C PRO A 345 0.97 -6.04 8.83
N MET A 346 1.84 -5.70 7.89
CA MET A 346 2.82 -6.60 7.25
C MET A 346 4.07 -6.86 8.09
N LEU A 347 4.28 -6.13 9.19
CA LEU A 347 5.39 -6.36 10.10
C LEU A 347 5.19 -7.67 10.88
N THR A 348 6.20 -8.53 10.92
CA THR A 348 6.18 -9.70 11.79
C THR A 348 6.41 -9.30 13.26
N GLU A 349 6.05 -10.18 14.19
CA GLU A 349 6.34 -9.95 15.61
C GLU A 349 7.84 -9.75 15.88
N ASP A 350 8.68 -10.50 15.17
CA ASP A 350 10.12 -10.38 15.23
C ASP A 350 10.59 -9.01 14.70
N ASP A 351 10.02 -8.50 13.60
CA ASP A 351 10.36 -7.18 13.06
C ASP A 351 10.03 -6.07 14.08
N ILE A 352 8.88 -6.15 14.76
CA ILE A 352 8.45 -5.18 15.78
C ILE A 352 9.33 -5.25 17.03
N GLU A 353 9.62 -6.46 17.51
CA GLU A 353 10.42 -6.67 18.71
C GLU A 353 11.89 -6.27 18.51
N MET A 354 12.46 -6.60 17.35
CA MET A 354 13.81 -6.18 16.98
C MET A 354 13.92 -4.67 16.82
N THR A 355 12.94 -4.02 16.19
CA THR A 355 12.91 -2.56 16.03
C THR A 355 12.93 -1.87 17.39
N LYS A 356 12.09 -2.31 18.33
CA LYS A 356 12.06 -1.77 19.70
C LYS A 356 13.34 -1.99 20.48
N LYS A 357 13.88 -3.21 20.43
CA LYS A 357 15.15 -3.56 21.10
C LYS A 357 16.31 -2.72 20.58
N SER A 358 16.32 -2.46 19.28
CA SER A 358 17.33 -1.64 18.62
C SER A 358 17.27 -0.18 19.05
N ILE A 359 16.06 0.37 19.17
CA ILE A 359 15.84 1.74 19.67
C ILE A 359 16.28 1.83 21.14
N ALA A 360 15.89 0.87 21.98
CA ALA A 360 16.24 0.81 23.39
C ALA A 360 17.76 0.72 23.63
N GLN A 361 18.49 0.06 22.73
CA GLN A 361 19.95 -0.06 22.75
C GLN A 361 20.69 1.11 22.08
N SER A 362 19.99 2.20 21.75
CA SER A 362 20.53 3.37 21.04
C SER A 362 21.08 3.05 19.64
N ASN A 363 20.67 1.92 19.04
CA ASN A 363 20.92 1.54 17.65
C ASN A 363 19.72 1.94 16.77
N VAL A 364 19.39 3.22 16.79
CA VAL A 364 18.14 3.76 16.21
C VAL A 364 18.19 3.77 14.68
N SER A 365 19.35 4.04 14.07
CA SER A 365 19.51 3.92 12.62
C SER A 365 19.31 2.50 12.15
N GLY A 366 19.83 1.51 12.88
CA GLY A 366 19.56 0.11 12.60
C GLY A 366 18.08 -0.24 12.77
N ALA A 367 17.39 0.38 13.74
CA ALA A 367 15.96 0.16 13.95
C ALA A 367 15.10 0.70 12.81
N ILE A 368 15.34 1.95 12.41
CA ILE A 368 14.61 2.61 11.31
C ILE A 368 14.92 1.94 9.98
N TYR A 369 16.19 1.63 9.74
CA TYR A 369 16.60 0.88 8.55
C TYR A 369 15.86 -0.46 8.49
N ARG A 370 15.87 -1.25 9.57
CA ARG A 370 15.17 -2.55 9.63
C ARG A 370 13.66 -2.42 9.47
N LEU A 371 13.04 -1.40 10.07
CA LEU A 371 11.61 -1.15 9.97
C LEU A 371 11.22 -0.83 8.52
N LEU A 372 11.92 0.11 7.88
CA LEU A 372 11.71 0.43 6.47
C LEU A 372 11.98 -0.79 5.58
N GLU A 373 13.05 -1.56 5.85
CA GLU A 373 13.35 -2.81 5.16
C GLU A 373 12.28 -3.89 5.33
N ALA A 374 11.60 -3.94 6.48
CA ALA A 374 10.51 -4.88 6.72
C ALA A 374 9.21 -4.44 6.02
N ILE A 375 8.96 -3.13 5.97
CA ILE A 375 7.81 -2.51 5.29
C ILE A 375 7.91 -2.65 3.77
N GLU A 376 9.12 -2.53 3.24
CA GLU A 376 9.42 -2.63 1.80
C GLU A 376 9.67 -4.06 1.33
N ARG A 377 9.63 -5.05 2.25
CA ARG A 377 9.96 -6.44 1.95
C ARG A 377 9.06 -6.99 0.86
N TYR A 378 9.66 -7.63 -0.15
CA TYR A 378 8.90 -8.27 -1.21
C TYR A 378 8.21 -9.51 -0.67
N SER A 379 6.94 -9.67 -1.01
CA SER A 379 6.19 -10.91 -0.79
C SER A 379 5.78 -11.50 -2.14
N PRO A 380 5.69 -12.84 -2.26
CA PRO A 380 5.21 -13.47 -3.49
C PRO A 380 3.82 -12.96 -3.89
N ASP A 381 2.96 -12.71 -2.90
CA ASP A 381 1.63 -12.15 -3.10
C ASP A 381 1.70 -10.73 -3.69
N ARG A 382 2.47 -9.82 -3.09
CA ARG A 382 2.56 -8.45 -3.58
C ARG A 382 3.12 -8.41 -5.01
N LEU A 383 4.21 -9.15 -5.25
CA LEU A 383 4.83 -9.23 -6.57
C LEU A 383 3.87 -9.84 -7.61
N LEU A 384 3.10 -10.87 -7.27
CA LEU A 384 2.07 -11.40 -8.16
C LEU A 384 1.00 -10.35 -8.50
N SER A 385 0.49 -9.62 -7.51
CA SER A 385 -0.51 -8.56 -7.74
C SER A 385 0.03 -7.48 -8.68
N ASP A 386 1.28 -7.04 -8.48
CA ASP A 386 1.91 -6.01 -9.31
C ASP A 386 2.24 -6.52 -10.73
N ILE A 387 2.60 -7.80 -10.89
CA ILE A 387 2.77 -8.42 -12.23
C ILE A 387 1.42 -8.51 -12.96
N ILE A 388 0.34 -8.91 -12.27
CA ILE A 388 -0.99 -8.97 -12.87
C ILE A 388 -1.47 -7.58 -13.26
N TRP A 389 -1.24 -6.57 -12.41
CA TRP A 389 -1.46 -5.17 -12.77
C TRP A 389 -0.71 -4.79 -14.04
N ALA A 390 0.58 -5.10 -14.14
CA ALA A 390 1.38 -4.82 -15.33
C ALA A 390 0.82 -5.51 -16.59
N CYS A 391 0.34 -6.76 -16.45
CA CYS A 391 -0.32 -7.50 -17.53
C CYS A 391 -1.63 -6.84 -17.99
N ILE A 392 -2.43 -6.29 -17.07
CA ILE A 392 -3.66 -5.56 -17.38
C ILE A 392 -3.33 -4.29 -18.19
N ILE A 393 -2.34 -3.52 -17.75
CA ILE A 393 -1.91 -2.31 -18.45
C ILE A 393 -1.35 -2.65 -19.85
N LEU A 394 -0.57 -3.72 -19.97
CA LEU A 394 -0.06 -4.23 -21.25
C LEU A 394 -1.21 -4.61 -22.19
N GLN A 395 -2.18 -5.40 -21.71
CA GLN A 395 -3.33 -5.87 -22.48
C GLN A 395 -4.24 -4.71 -22.95
N ARG A 396 -4.41 -3.68 -22.11
CA ARG A 396 -5.22 -2.49 -22.41
C ARG A 396 -4.59 -1.63 -23.53
N ASN A 397 -3.27 -1.64 -23.65
CA ASN A 397 -2.57 -0.76 -24.59
C ASN A 397 -2.50 -1.38 -25.99
N PHE A 398 -3.22 -0.76 -26.94
CA PHE A 398 -3.29 -1.19 -28.34
C PHE A 398 -1.93 -1.34 -29.03
N HIS A 399 -0.92 -0.57 -28.60
CA HIS A 399 0.41 -0.62 -29.20
C HIS A 399 1.05 -2.01 -29.07
N TYR A 400 0.83 -2.71 -27.94
CA TYR A 400 1.48 -3.98 -27.62
C TYR A 400 0.78 -5.22 -28.21
N LYS A 401 -0.16 -5.04 -29.14
CA LYS A 401 -0.86 -6.14 -29.82
C LYS A 401 0.04 -6.95 -30.75
N ASN A 402 0.82 -6.28 -31.60
CA ASN A 402 1.60 -6.91 -32.67
C ASN A 402 3.10 -6.58 -32.58
N VAL A 403 3.62 -6.66 -31.37
CA VAL A 403 5.02 -6.39 -31.04
C VAL A 403 5.75 -7.67 -30.67
N SER A 404 7.07 -7.60 -30.60
CA SER A 404 7.91 -8.71 -30.19
C SER A 404 7.70 -9.10 -28.71
N GLU A 405 8.15 -10.30 -28.34
CA GLU A 405 8.20 -10.75 -26.94
C GLU A 405 9.03 -9.78 -26.09
N ASP A 406 10.19 -9.39 -26.63
CA ASP A 406 11.13 -8.47 -26.00
C ASP A 406 10.47 -7.12 -25.68
N GLU A 407 9.71 -6.55 -26.62
CA GLU A 407 9.00 -5.27 -26.39
C GLU A 407 7.93 -5.37 -25.29
N ARG A 408 7.28 -6.53 -25.13
CA ARG A 408 6.32 -6.75 -24.04
C ARG A 408 7.05 -6.90 -22.71
N ASN A 409 8.17 -7.62 -22.70
CA ASN A 409 8.99 -7.83 -21.52
C ASN A 409 9.60 -6.52 -21.04
N ASP A 410 10.09 -5.69 -21.95
CA ASP A 410 10.55 -4.32 -21.68
C ASP A 410 9.46 -3.51 -20.99
N PHE A 411 8.23 -3.58 -21.49
CA PHE A 411 7.11 -2.86 -20.91
C PHE A 411 6.75 -3.35 -19.50
N ILE A 412 6.67 -4.67 -19.29
CA ILE A 412 6.43 -5.24 -17.95
C ILE A 412 7.55 -4.84 -16.99
N ARG A 413 8.82 -4.91 -17.43
CA ARG A 413 9.97 -4.48 -16.65
C ARG A 413 9.85 -3.02 -16.23
N ASP A 414 9.56 -2.13 -17.17
CA ASP A 414 9.48 -0.69 -16.90
C ASP A 414 8.34 -0.35 -15.92
N LEU A 415 7.23 -1.08 -16.00
CA LEU A 415 6.13 -0.98 -15.04
C LEU A 415 6.53 -1.48 -13.64
N LEU A 416 7.28 -2.58 -13.54
CA LEU A 416 7.77 -3.08 -12.25
C LEU A 416 8.83 -2.15 -11.64
N LEU A 417 9.70 -1.55 -12.47
CA LEU A 417 10.62 -0.49 -12.05
C LEU A 417 9.84 0.71 -11.49
N ALA A 418 8.76 1.13 -12.15
CA ALA A 418 7.90 2.21 -11.67
C ALA A 418 7.19 1.87 -10.35
N LYS A 419 6.91 0.58 -10.08
CA LYS A 419 6.39 0.09 -8.79
C LYS A 419 7.45 -0.01 -7.68
N GLY A 420 8.70 0.35 -7.97
CA GLY A 420 9.80 0.35 -7.00
C GLY A 420 10.53 -0.99 -6.86
N TYR A 421 10.31 -1.93 -7.79
CA TYR A 421 11.10 -3.15 -7.84
C TYR A 421 12.50 -2.86 -8.41
N SER A 422 13.53 -3.44 -7.81
CA SER A 422 14.85 -3.47 -8.45
C SER A 422 14.87 -4.57 -9.49
N VAL A 423 14.79 -4.16 -10.76
CA VAL A 423 14.74 -5.08 -11.88
C VAL A 423 16.05 -5.02 -12.66
N LYS A 424 16.65 -6.17 -12.95
CA LYS A 424 17.78 -6.26 -13.88
C LYS A 424 17.36 -6.91 -15.17
N ASP A 425 17.73 -6.24 -16.25
CA ASP A 425 17.53 -6.70 -17.62
C ASP A 425 18.64 -7.68 -18.03
N GLN A 426 18.29 -8.72 -18.78
CA GLN A 426 19.18 -9.70 -19.42
C GLN A 426 20.43 -10.08 -18.58
N THR A 427 20.23 -10.54 -17.35
CA THR A 427 21.36 -11.05 -16.56
C THR A 427 21.69 -12.47 -16.96
N ARG A 428 22.97 -12.69 -17.30
CA ARG A 428 23.52 -14.00 -17.62
C ARG A 428 23.60 -14.86 -16.35
N GLN A 429 22.59 -15.69 -16.07
CA GLN A 429 22.58 -16.61 -14.92
C GLN A 429 22.31 -18.07 -15.32
N GLY A 430 22.85 -19.00 -14.53
CA GLY A 430 22.71 -20.43 -14.78
C GLY A 430 23.44 -20.94 -16.02
N THR A 431 23.18 -22.19 -16.43
CA THR A 431 23.79 -22.81 -17.62
C THR A 431 22.78 -22.87 -18.77
N SER A 432 23.16 -22.33 -19.94
CA SER A 432 22.34 -22.46 -21.16
C SER A 432 22.10 -23.92 -21.53
N LYS A 433 21.06 -24.17 -22.32
CA LYS A 433 20.61 -25.51 -22.76
C LYS A 433 21.70 -26.38 -23.41
N ARG A 434 22.81 -25.80 -23.89
CA ARG A 434 23.97 -26.51 -24.48
C ARG A 434 25.19 -26.60 -23.56
N GLY A 435 25.11 -26.11 -22.31
CA GLY A 435 26.18 -26.17 -21.31
C GLY A 435 27.45 -25.38 -21.66
N LYS A 436 27.40 -24.51 -22.69
CA LYS A 436 28.58 -23.80 -23.24
C LYS A 436 28.64 -22.31 -22.91
N ALA A 437 27.54 -21.72 -22.43
CA ALA A 437 27.43 -20.30 -22.06
C ALA A 437 26.40 -20.11 -20.93
N SER A 438 26.46 -18.97 -20.25
CA SER A 438 25.47 -18.56 -19.24
C SER A 438 24.09 -18.33 -19.88
N GLY A 439 23.01 -18.72 -19.19
CA GLY A 439 21.63 -18.56 -19.67
C GLY A 439 21.13 -17.13 -19.56
N GLU A 440 20.20 -16.73 -20.42
CA GLU A 440 19.59 -15.39 -20.43
C GLU A 440 18.22 -15.49 -19.78
N VAL A 441 18.02 -14.69 -18.73
CA VAL A 441 16.78 -14.57 -17.97
C VAL A 441 16.05 -13.33 -18.47
N ASP A 442 14.76 -13.46 -18.79
CA ASP A 442 13.98 -12.34 -19.34
C ASP A 442 13.88 -11.18 -18.34
N ILE A 443 13.43 -11.44 -17.11
CA ILE A 443 13.38 -10.42 -16.06
C ILE A 443 13.83 -11.03 -14.73
N LEU A 444 14.81 -10.40 -14.08
CA LEU A 444 15.25 -10.75 -12.73
C LEU A 444 14.82 -9.67 -11.73
N ILE A 445 14.06 -10.07 -10.71
CA ILE A 445 13.73 -9.23 -9.56
C ILE A 445 14.80 -9.45 -8.50
N GLU A 446 15.39 -8.36 -8.03
CA GLU A 446 16.34 -8.36 -6.91
C GLU A 446 15.76 -7.61 -5.72
N GLU A 447 15.88 -8.20 -4.54
CA GLU A 447 15.67 -7.50 -3.28
C GLU A 447 17.04 -7.20 -2.69
N LYS A 448 17.41 -5.92 -2.57
CA LYS A 448 18.71 -5.48 -2.02
C LYS A 448 19.93 -6.10 -2.72
N ASN A 449 19.91 -6.20 -4.05
CA ASN A 449 20.93 -6.85 -4.88
C ASN A 449 21.05 -8.37 -4.67
N ILE A 450 20.10 -8.99 -3.96
CA ILE A 450 19.98 -10.44 -3.86
C ILE A 450 18.87 -10.88 -4.81
N PRO A 451 19.13 -11.85 -5.71
CA PRO A 451 18.10 -12.41 -6.56
C PRO A 451 16.91 -12.93 -5.74
N TYR A 452 15.71 -12.42 -6.04
CA TYR A 452 14.48 -12.71 -5.31
C TYR A 452 13.53 -13.59 -6.12
N ALA A 453 13.31 -13.27 -7.40
CA ALA A 453 12.43 -14.02 -8.29
C ALA A 453 12.86 -13.85 -9.74
N ILE A 454 12.60 -14.89 -10.55
CA ILE A 454 12.72 -14.84 -12.00
C ILE A 454 11.32 -14.78 -12.62
N ILE A 455 11.18 -13.94 -13.64
CA ILE A 455 10.03 -13.94 -14.53
C ILE A 455 10.54 -14.37 -15.91
N GLU A 456 10.07 -15.52 -16.38
CA GLU A 456 10.26 -15.96 -17.77
C GLU A 456 8.97 -15.64 -18.54
N ALA A 457 9.10 -15.08 -19.74
CA ALA A 457 7.97 -14.76 -20.57
C ALA A 457 8.03 -15.51 -21.90
N LEU A 458 6.87 -15.72 -22.53
CA LEU A 458 6.79 -16.37 -23.83
C LEU A 458 5.53 -16.00 -24.61
N ASN A 459 5.67 -15.84 -25.91
CA ASN A 459 4.55 -15.74 -26.85
C ASN A 459 4.02 -17.12 -27.25
N LEU A 460 2.70 -17.31 -27.13
CA LEU A 460 2.02 -18.54 -27.53
C LEU A 460 0.86 -18.25 -28.48
N ALA A 461 0.95 -18.72 -29.73
CA ALA A 461 -0.17 -18.74 -30.67
C ALA A 461 -1.01 -20.03 -30.60
N SER A 462 -0.50 -21.04 -29.87
CA SER A 462 -1.15 -22.32 -29.57
C SER A 462 -0.42 -23.00 -28.41
N LEU A 463 -0.99 -24.07 -27.84
CA LEU A 463 -0.28 -24.86 -26.83
C LEU A 463 0.81 -25.73 -27.50
N ASN A 464 1.97 -25.13 -27.73
CA ASN A 464 3.17 -25.87 -28.10
C ASN A 464 3.84 -26.42 -26.84
N ALA A 465 3.44 -27.63 -26.43
CA ALA A 465 3.96 -28.34 -25.26
C ALA A 465 5.50 -28.33 -25.20
N SER A 466 6.15 -28.71 -26.31
CA SER A 466 7.61 -28.78 -26.37
C SER A 466 8.29 -27.42 -26.21
N TYR A 467 7.63 -26.33 -26.59
CA TYR A 467 8.14 -24.98 -26.38
C TYR A 467 7.93 -24.55 -24.93
N LEU A 468 6.72 -24.74 -24.39
CA LEU A 468 6.41 -24.44 -23.00
C LEU A 468 7.32 -25.19 -22.01
N ASP A 469 7.57 -26.48 -22.23
CA ASP A 469 8.47 -27.30 -21.41
C ASP A 469 9.88 -26.69 -21.35
N VAL A 470 10.32 -26.09 -22.44
CA VAL A 470 11.65 -25.47 -22.51
C VAL A 470 11.72 -24.24 -21.63
N HIS A 471 10.66 -23.43 -21.57
CA HIS A 471 10.59 -22.25 -20.71
C HIS A 471 10.40 -22.64 -19.23
N ILE A 472 9.55 -23.63 -18.93
CA ILE A 472 9.43 -24.17 -17.57
C ILE A 472 10.77 -24.72 -17.08
N ASP A 473 11.47 -25.53 -17.88
CA ASP A 473 12.75 -26.11 -17.47
C ASP A 473 13.87 -25.07 -17.38
N LYS A 474 13.81 -23.99 -18.16
CA LYS A 474 14.76 -22.88 -18.07
C LYS A 474 14.68 -22.21 -16.71
N ILE A 475 13.48 -21.94 -16.18
CA ILE A 475 13.31 -21.22 -14.92
C ILE A 475 14.05 -21.91 -13.77
N PHE A 476 13.94 -23.24 -13.67
CA PHE A 476 14.62 -24.03 -12.62
C PHE A 476 16.13 -24.14 -12.83
N LYS A 477 16.61 -24.00 -14.08
CA LYS A 477 18.05 -23.99 -14.40
C LYS A 477 18.67 -22.62 -14.14
N TYR A 478 17.90 -21.55 -14.34
CA TYR A 478 18.32 -20.18 -14.10
C TYR A 478 18.27 -19.83 -12.62
N ASP A 479 17.22 -20.27 -11.92
CA ASP A 479 17.14 -20.25 -10.48
C ASP A 479 18.11 -21.27 -9.87
N THR A 480 19.37 -20.87 -9.74
CA THR A 480 20.42 -21.72 -9.16
C THR A 480 20.33 -21.82 -7.63
N LEU A 481 19.62 -20.91 -6.96
CA LEU A 481 19.64 -20.74 -5.51
C LEU A 481 18.39 -21.28 -4.80
N GLY A 482 17.29 -21.45 -5.51
CA GLY A 482 16.02 -21.88 -4.97
C GLY A 482 15.22 -20.74 -4.35
N TYR A 483 14.79 -19.81 -5.22
CA TYR A 483 13.98 -18.66 -4.85
C TYR A 483 12.63 -19.07 -4.26
N ASP A 484 12.06 -18.22 -3.40
CA ASP A 484 10.76 -18.48 -2.78
C ASP A 484 9.62 -18.50 -3.81
N CYS A 485 9.75 -17.69 -4.87
CA CYS A 485 8.80 -17.66 -5.97
C CYS A 485 9.47 -17.35 -7.31
N ASN A 486 8.88 -17.88 -8.38
CA ASN A 486 9.20 -17.58 -9.78
C ASN A 486 7.91 -17.49 -10.61
N PHE A 487 7.98 -16.86 -11.77
CA PHE A 487 6.80 -16.53 -12.59
C PHE A 487 7.04 -16.89 -14.06
N ILE A 488 5.99 -17.40 -14.70
CA ILE A 488 5.92 -17.59 -16.15
C ILE A 488 4.78 -16.75 -16.69
N ILE A 489 5.07 -15.84 -17.62
CA ILE A 489 4.06 -15.02 -18.31
C ILE A 489 3.92 -15.50 -19.76
N SER A 490 2.79 -16.11 -20.08
CA SER A 490 2.43 -16.51 -21.45
C SER A 490 1.56 -15.44 -22.10
N TYR A 491 2.05 -14.74 -23.11
CA TYR A 491 1.26 -13.83 -23.95
C TYR A 491 0.58 -14.66 -25.06
N VAL A 492 -0.72 -14.88 -24.93
CA VAL A 492 -1.46 -15.86 -25.74
C VAL A 492 -2.27 -15.18 -26.82
N THR A 493 -1.97 -15.44 -28.09
CA THR A 493 -2.73 -14.93 -29.25
C THR A 493 -3.54 -16.07 -29.83
N ILE A 494 -4.79 -16.25 -29.36
CA ILE A 494 -5.66 -17.34 -29.80
C ILE A 494 -7.14 -16.95 -29.76
N LYS A 495 -7.93 -17.54 -30.65
CA LYS A 495 -9.39 -17.32 -30.72
C LYS A 495 -10.13 -17.88 -29.51
N ASP A 496 -9.86 -19.13 -29.13
CA ASP A 496 -10.49 -19.79 -27.99
C ASP A 496 -9.50 -19.91 -26.83
N PHE A 497 -9.51 -18.88 -25.97
CA PHE A 497 -8.61 -18.80 -24.83
C PHE A 497 -8.97 -19.79 -23.72
N ASN A 498 -10.25 -20.15 -23.58
CA ASN A 498 -10.69 -21.09 -22.55
C ASN A 498 -10.26 -22.52 -22.88
N ASP A 499 -10.39 -22.95 -24.14
CA ASP A 499 -9.85 -24.25 -24.59
C ASP A 499 -8.32 -24.30 -24.44
N PHE A 500 -7.63 -23.21 -24.78
CA PHE A 500 -6.19 -23.09 -24.54
C PHE A 500 -5.85 -23.28 -23.05
N TRP A 501 -6.53 -22.55 -22.15
CA TRP A 501 -6.29 -22.63 -20.71
C TRP A 501 -6.50 -24.05 -20.17
N ASN A 502 -7.57 -24.72 -20.59
CA ASN A 502 -7.88 -26.08 -20.18
C ASN A 502 -6.81 -27.09 -20.63
N LYS A 503 -6.21 -26.90 -21.80
CA LYS A 503 -5.09 -27.73 -22.25
C LYS A 503 -3.80 -27.37 -21.51
N TYR A 504 -3.56 -26.09 -21.26
CA TYR A 504 -2.38 -25.59 -20.55
C TYR A 504 -2.30 -26.16 -19.13
N LYS A 505 -3.41 -26.12 -18.37
CA LYS A 505 -3.44 -26.64 -16.99
C LYS A 505 -3.16 -28.15 -16.91
N LEU A 506 -3.75 -28.94 -17.82
CA LEU A 506 -3.49 -30.38 -17.91
C LEU A 506 -2.02 -30.65 -18.22
N HIS A 507 -1.43 -29.84 -19.09
CA HIS A 507 -0.03 -29.95 -19.46
C HIS A 507 0.91 -29.68 -18.28
N ILE A 508 0.73 -28.57 -17.55
CA ILE A 508 1.59 -28.24 -16.41
C ILE A 508 1.41 -29.19 -15.22
N GLN A 509 0.26 -29.85 -15.05
CA GLN A 509 0.09 -30.90 -14.05
C GLN A 509 0.84 -32.19 -14.42
N ALA A 510 0.85 -32.54 -15.71
CA ALA A 510 1.48 -33.74 -16.22
C ALA A 510 2.99 -33.59 -16.51
N HIS A 511 3.49 -32.35 -16.51
CA HIS A 511 4.89 -32.05 -16.79
C HIS A 511 5.84 -32.74 -15.80
N LYS A 512 6.98 -33.23 -16.32
CA LYS A 512 8.03 -33.82 -15.49
C LYS A 512 9.03 -32.75 -15.09
N TYR A 513 8.72 -32.08 -13.99
CA TYR A 513 9.57 -31.05 -13.40
C TYR A 513 10.93 -31.59 -12.92
N LEU A 514 11.93 -30.70 -12.89
CA LEU A 514 13.25 -30.98 -12.33
C LEU A 514 13.20 -31.27 -10.81
N TYR A 515 12.30 -30.58 -10.11
CA TYR A 515 12.02 -30.77 -8.70
C TYR A 515 10.63 -31.38 -8.50
N GLN A 516 10.41 -32.07 -7.38
CA GLN A 516 9.15 -32.77 -7.15
C GLN A 516 7.99 -31.78 -7.02
N LEU A 517 6.98 -31.93 -7.87
CA LEU A 517 5.69 -31.26 -7.73
C LEU A 517 4.98 -31.80 -6.49
N CYS A 518 4.75 -30.92 -5.51
CA CYS A 518 4.03 -31.24 -4.27
C CYS A 518 2.55 -30.97 -4.41
N GLU A 519 2.20 -29.84 -5.04
CA GLU A 519 0.83 -29.36 -5.10
C GLU A 519 0.62 -28.57 -6.38
N TYR A 520 -0.57 -28.72 -6.96
CA TYR A 520 -1.07 -27.85 -8.01
C TYR A 520 -2.29 -27.12 -7.46
N ASP A 521 -2.32 -25.81 -7.64
CA ASP A 521 -3.37 -24.94 -7.15
C ASP A 521 -3.90 -24.06 -8.30
N GLU A 522 -5.08 -24.43 -8.85
CA GLU A 522 -5.85 -23.60 -9.79
C GLU A 522 -6.71 -22.58 -9.06
N SER A 523 -6.92 -22.73 -7.75
CA SER A 523 -7.84 -21.82 -7.03
C SER A 523 -7.29 -20.41 -6.94
N ILE A 524 -5.98 -20.23 -7.09
CA ILE A 524 -5.38 -18.92 -7.30
C ILE A 524 -5.94 -18.18 -8.53
N ASN A 525 -6.44 -18.89 -9.55
CA ASN A 525 -7.10 -18.24 -10.68
C ASN A 525 -8.32 -17.45 -10.21
N ASP A 526 -9.04 -17.99 -9.23
CA ASP A 526 -10.26 -17.37 -8.72
C ASP A 526 -9.91 -16.15 -7.87
N GLU A 527 -8.65 -16.01 -7.41
CA GLU A 527 -8.14 -14.77 -6.81
C GLU A 527 -8.16 -13.56 -7.75
N PHE A 528 -8.24 -13.79 -9.06
CA PHE A 528 -8.20 -12.73 -10.07
C PHE A 528 -9.46 -12.75 -10.93
N CYS A 529 -10.17 -11.63 -10.97
CA CYS A 529 -11.50 -11.53 -11.58
C CYS A 529 -11.48 -11.38 -13.12
N PHE A 530 -10.41 -11.77 -13.79
CA PHE A 530 -10.22 -11.53 -15.22
C PHE A 530 -10.57 -12.76 -16.06
N SER A 531 -11.37 -12.57 -17.10
CA SER A 531 -11.73 -13.64 -18.06
C SER A 531 -10.57 -13.97 -19.00
N ASP A 532 -9.86 -12.93 -19.44
CA ASP A 532 -8.79 -12.99 -20.44
C ASP A 532 -7.38 -12.95 -19.81
N ILE A 533 -7.27 -13.08 -18.48
CA ILE A 533 -6.02 -13.37 -17.75
C ILE A 533 -6.30 -14.57 -16.84
N LYS A 534 -5.46 -15.61 -16.92
CA LYS A 534 -5.59 -16.83 -16.12
C LYS A 534 -4.33 -17.11 -15.33
N VAL A 535 -4.47 -17.59 -14.08
CA VAL A 535 -3.34 -17.84 -13.18
C VAL A 535 -3.42 -19.25 -12.59
N ALA A 536 -2.31 -19.95 -12.51
CA ALA A 536 -2.20 -21.20 -11.74
C ALA A 536 -0.89 -21.22 -10.96
N LEU A 537 -0.86 -21.97 -9.86
CA LEU A 537 0.32 -22.14 -9.03
C LEU A 537 0.74 -23.61 -8.99
N THR A 538 2.03 -23.86 -9.19
CA THR A 538 2.64 -25.15 -8.89
C THR A 538 3.65 -25.00 -7.74
N LYS A 539 3.55 -25.86 -6.72
CA LYS A 539 4.45 -25.86 -5.56
C LYS A 539 5.43 -27.01 -5.66
N HIS A 540 6.72 -26.72 -5.51
CA HIS A 540 7.79 -27.70 -5.74
C HIS A 540 8.69 -27.83 -4.50
N ASN A 541 9.05 -29.05 -4.11
CA ASN A 541 10.03 -29.28 -3.05
C ASN A 541 11.44 -29.32 -3.63
N ARG A 542 12.25 -28.33 -3.25
CA ARG A 542 13.69 -28.28 -3.54
C ARG A 542 14.44 -28.30 -2.21
N ASN A 543 15.13 -29.41 -1.94
CA ASN A 543 15.96 -29.59 -0.74
C ASN A 543 15.24 -29.33 0.59
N GLY A 544 13.95 -29.67 0.69
CA GLY A 544 13.15 -29.45 1.90
C GLY A 544 12.49 -28.09 2.00
N LYS A 545 12.70 -27.19 1.03
CA LYS A 545 12.03 -25.90 0.90
C LYS A 545 10.96 -25.96 -0.18
N ILE A 546 9.77 -25.42 0.10
CA ILE A 546 8.70 -25.27 -0.89
C ILE A 546 8.97 -24.00 -1.70
N MET A 547 9.06 -24.14 -3.02
CA MET A 547 9.15 -23.03 -3.97
C MET A 547 7.86 -22.91 -4.75
N LEU A 548 7.46 -21.66 -5.04
CA LEU A 548 6.23 -21.33 -5.75
C LEU A 548 6.56 -21.01 -7.22
N LEU A 549 5.87 -21.63 -8.16
CA LEU A 549 5.94 -21.28 -9.58
C LEU A 549 4.56 -20.85 -10.07
N TYR A 550 4.41 -19.55 -10.33
CA TYR A 550 3.18 -18.97 -10.85
C TYR A 550 3.18 -19.03 -12.37
N HIS A 551 2.09 -19.50 -12.96
CA HIS A 551 1.84 -19.50 -14.39
C HIS A 551 0.73 -18.50 -14.70
N ILE A 552 1.04 -17.45 -15.46
CA ILE A 552 0.13 -16.38 -15.83
C ILE A 552 -0.06 -16.46 -17.35
N CYS A 553 -1.29 -16.60 -17.82
CA CYS A 553 -1.64 -16.55 -19.23
C CYS A 553 -2.44 -15.27 -19.49
N VAL A 554 -1.95 -14.41 -20.40
CA VAL A 554 -2.60 -13.15 -20.78
C VAL A 554 -3.04 -13.27 -22.23
N LYS A 555 -4.35 -13.21 -22.49
CA LYS A 555 -4.85 -13.22 -23.86
C LYS A 555 -4.55 -11.87 -24.52
N MET A 556 -3.75 -11.89 -25.57
CA MET A 556 -3.49 -10.73 -26.40
C MET A 556 -4.59 -10.61 -27.45
N GLN A 557 -5.03 -9.39 -27.72
CA GLN A 557 -6.03 -9.14 -28.75
C GLN A 557 -5.40 -9.24 -30.14
N ASP A 558 -6.10 -9.92 -31.05
CA ASP A 558 -5.80 -9.93 -32.49
C ASP A 558 -5.85 -8.50 -33.10
#